data_AF-A0A3B4UGX7-F1
#
_entry.id   AF-A0A3B4UGX7-F1
#
_cell.length_a   1.000
_cell.length_b   1.000
_cell.length_c   1.000
_cell.angle_alpha   90.00
_cell.angle_beta   90.00
_cell.angle_gamma   90.00
#
_symmetry.space_group_name_H-M   'P 1'
#
loop_
_entity.id
_entity.type
_entity.pdbx_description
1 polymer ?
#
loop_
_entity_poly.entity_id
_entity_poly.type
_entity_poly.pdbx_seq_one_letter_code
_entity_poly.pdbx_strand_id
1 'polypeptide(L)'
;MTALVPAPLLLLMLCLLICWNIGVMDWPPQSPDLNPIEQIWSELENKLDRSIIHSKESIWLELQKAWENISVEVLRKYMDTMPERCAAVKGGHTRY
;
A
#
# COMPACT_ATOMS: atom_id res chain seq x y z
N MET A 1 -10.11 -8.10 11.87
CA MET A 1 -11.05 -7.03 12.28
C MET A 1 -11.11 -6.00 11.16
N THR A 2 -11.91 -6.26 10.13
CA THR A 2 -12.10 -5.35 8.99
C THR A 2 -13.17 -4.33 9.37
N ALA A 3 -12.76 -3.13 9.80
CA ALA A 3 -13.68 -2.02 9.96
C ALA A 3 -14.18 -1.61 8.57
N LEU A 4 -15.44 -1.93 8.26
CA LEU A 4 -16.17 -1.34 7.15
C LEU A 4 -16.18 0.17 7.39
N VAL A 5 -15.44 0.91 6.56
CA VAL A 5 -15.48 2.38 6.56
C VAL A 5 -16.94 2.78 6.33
N PRO A 6 -17.55 3.59 7.21
CA PRO A 6 -18.95 3.99 7.08
C PRO A 6 -19.23 4.58 5.69
N ALA A 7 -20.31 4.14 5.04
CA ALA A 7 -20.71 4.60 3.71
C ALA A 7 -20.68 6.14 3.48
N PRO A 8 -21.00 7.00 4.47
CA PRO A 8 -20.90 8.46 4.31
C PRO A 8 -19.46 8.96 4.15
N LEU A 9 -18.49 8.31 4.81
CA LEU A 9 -17.07 8.67 4.71
C LEU A 9 -16.48 8.21 3.37
N LEU A 10 -16.92 7.07 2.85
CA LEU A 10 -16.59 6.62 1.49
C LEU A 10 -17.12 7.59 0.43
N LEU A 11 -18.35 8.08 0.60
CA LEU A 11 -18.95 9.04 -0.33
C LEU A 11 -18.22 10.40 -0.28
N LEU A 12 -17.85 10.87 0.90
CA LEU A 12 -17.04 12.09 1.05
C LEU A 12 -15.63 11.92 0.47
N MET A 13 -15.00 10.76 0.66
CA MET A 13 -13.68 10.46 0.11
C MET A 13 -13.72 10.40 -1.43
N LEU A 14 -14.75 9.77 -2.02
CA LEU A 14 -14.97 9.78 -3.46
C LEU A 14 -15.26 11.19 -3.99
N CYS A 15 -16.06 11.98 -3.26
CA CYS A 15 -16.36 13.36 -3.62
C CYS A 15 -15.08 14.22 -3.61
N LEU A 16 -14.21 14.07 -2.60
CA LEU A 16 -12.93 14.75 -2.54
C LEU A 16 -12.01 14.37 -3.71
N LEU A 17 -11.95 13.08 -4.08
CA LEU A 17 -11.17 12.62 -5.23
C LEU A 17 -11.69 13.20 -6.56
N ILE A 18 -13.02 13.26 -6.73
CA ILE A 18 -13.66 13.87 -7.91
C ILE A 18 -13.40 15.38 -7.95
N CYS A 19 -13.56 16.08 -6.82
CA CYS A 19 -13.28 17.51 -6.70
C CYS A 19 -11.82 17.85 -7.04
N TRP A 20 -10.89 16.94 -6.76
CA TRP A 20 -9.47 17.11 -7.08
C TRP A 20 -9.06 16.55 -8.45
N ASN A 21 -10.03 16.07 -9.24
CA ASN A 21 -9.83 15.48 -10.57
C ASN A 21 -8.78 14.34 -10.57
N ILE A 22 -8.78 13.52 -9.52
CA ILE A 22 -7.92 12.34 -9.41
C ILE A 22 -8.65 11.17 -10.08
N GLY A 23 -8.04 10.59 -11.11
CA GLY A 23 -8.56 9.39 -11.76
C GLY A 23 -8.55 8.20 -10.80
N VAL A 24 -9.72 7.57 -10.62
CA VAL A 24 -9.87 6.36 -9.79
C VAL A 24 -9.79 5.13 -10.70
N MET A 25 -9.00 4.13 -10.30
CA MET A 25 -8.92 2.85 -10.99
C MET A 25 -10.05 1.92 -10.52
N ASP A 26 -10.65 1.18 -11.46
CA ASP A 26 -11.62 0.13 -11.13
C ASP A 26 -10.92 -1.04 -10.42
N TRP A 27 -11.05 -1.10 -9.09
CA TRP A 27 -10.41 -2.10 -8.24
C TRP A 27 -11.35 -3.27 -7.93
N PRO A 28 -10.91 -4.54 -8.08
CA PRO A 28 -11.74 -5.68 -7.74
C PRO A 28 -12.00 -5.78 -6.23
N PRO A 29 -13.21 -6.19 -5.80
CA PRO A 29 -13.51 -6.37 -4.38
C PRO A 29 -12.64 -7.49 -3.77
N GLN A 30 -12.20 -7.29 -2.53
CA GLN A 30 -11.43 -8.26 -1.74
C GLN A 30 -10.09 -8.71 -2.35
N SER A 31 -9.37 -7.83 -3.06
CA SER A 31 -8.00 -8.11 -3.54
C SER A 31 -6.95 -7.27 -2.80
N PRO A 32 -6.68 -7.52 -1.50
CA PRO A 32 -5.58 -6.86 -0.79
C PRO A 32 -4.23 -7.22 -1.41
N ASP A 33 -4.12 -8.43 -1.96
CA ASP A 33 -2.94 -8.99 -2.63
C ASP A 33 -2.52 -8.22 -3.89
N LEU A 34 -3.34 -7.29 -4.36
CA LEU A 34 -3.03 -6.40 -5.47
C LEU A 34 -2.44 -5.07 -5.01
N ASN A 35 -2.59 -4.67 -3.75
CA ASN A 35 -2.19 -3.33 -3.31
C ASN A 35 -0.65 -3.22 -3.27
N PRO A 36 -0.01 -2.31 -4.02
CA PRO A 36 1.44 -2.06 -3.93
C PRO A 36 1.91 -1.72 -2.52
N ILE A 37 1.03 -1.17 -1.69
CA ILE A 37 1.40 -0.76 -0.33
C ILE A 37 1.86 -1.95 0.53
N GLU A 38 1.31 -3.14 0.31
CA GLU A 38 1.71 -4.35 1.05
C GLU A 38 3.17 -4.72 0.75
N GLN A 39 3.60 -4.52 -0.50
CA GLN A 39 4.99 -4.75 -0.89
C GLN A 39 5.93 -3.72 -0.25
N ILE A 40 5.49 -2.47 -0.18
CA ILE A 40 6.24 -1.40 0.48
C ILE A 40 6.34 -1.65 2.00
N TRP A 41 5.27 -2.16 2.63
CA TRP A 41 5.31 -2.58 4.03
C TRP A 41 6.32 -3.71 4.26
N SER A 42 6.36 -4.70 3.38
CA SER A 42 7.36 -5.77 3.46
C SER A 42 8.79 -5.24 3.33
N GLU A 43 9.05 -4.31 2.41
CA GLU A 43 10.37 -3.66 2.27
C GLU A 43 10.76 -2.86 3.51
N LEU A 44 9.81 -2.15 4.13
CA LEU A 44 10.04 -1.46 5.39
C LEU A 44 10.40 -2.44 6.50
N GLU A 45 9.64 -3.52 6.67
CA GLU A 45 9.91 -4.54 7.67
C GLU A 45 11.29 -5.21 7.49
N ASN A 46 11.73 -5.42 6.25
CA ASN A 46 13.04 -5.98 5.93
C ASN A 46 14.18 -5.00 6.24
N LYS A 47 13.94 -3.70 6.14
CA LYS A 47 14.92 -2.64 6.41
C LYS A 47 14.98 -2.22 7.87
N LEU A 48 13.98 -2.58 8.69
CA LEU A 48 13.96 -2.27 10.11
C LEU A 48 15.05 -3.05 10.85
N ASP A 49 15.91 -2.32 11.56
CA ASP A 49 16.84 -2.93 12.51
C ASP A 49 16.14 -3.17 13.86
N ARG A 50 15.70 -4.42 14.05
CA ARG A 50 15.00 -4.85 15.27
C ARG A 50 15.88 -4.78 16.53
N SER A 51 17.20 -4.69 16.39
CA SER A 51 18.11 -4.60 17.54
C SER A 51 18.04 -3.24 18.26
N ILE A 52 17.57 -2.19 17.56
CA ILE A 52 17.52 -0.80 18.05
C ILE A 52 16.11 -0.46 18.61
N ILE A 53 15.12 -1.31 18.34
CA ILE A 53 13.72 -1.09 18.66
C ILE A 53 13.44 -1.47 20.12
N HIS A 54 13.27 -0.46 20.98
CA HIS A 54 13.03 -0.64 22.42
C HIS A 54 11.83 0.16 22.96
N SER A 55 11.31 1.12 22.19
CA SER A 55 10.15 1.94 22.51
C SER A 55 9.36 2.31 21.26
N LYS A 56 8.14 2.85 21.44
CA LYS A 56 7.32 3.35 20.31
C LYS A 56 8.04 4.44 19.52
N GLU A 57 8.79 5.29 20.21
CA GLU A 57 9.56 6.38 19.62
C GLU A 57 10.71 5.83 18.78
N SER A 58 11.40 4.79 19.24
CA SER A 58 12.45 4.12 18.45
C SER A 58 11.88 3.43 17.20
N ILE A 59 10.68 2.85 17.27
CA ILE A 59 10.00 2.28 16.10
C ILE A 59 9.75 3.36 15.07
N TRP A 60 9.20 4.49 15.49
CA TRP A 60 8.89 5.60 14.60
C TRP A 60 10.15 6.12 13.91
N LEU A 61 11.22 6.33 14.67
CA LEU A 61 12.49 6.84 14.14
C LEU A 61 13.12 5.86 13.12
N GLU A 62 13.14 4.56 13.44
CA GLU A 62 13.67 3.55 12.52
C GLU A 62 12.79 3.38 11.28
N LEU A 63 11.47 3.51 11.41
CA LEU A 63 10.57 3.48 10.26
C LEU A 63 10.81 4.67 9.32
N GLN A 64 11.02 5.88 9.87
CA GLN A 64 11.37 7.06 9.08
C GLN A 64 12.69 6.88 8.35
N LYS A 65 13.74 6.39 9.04
CA LYS A 65 15.02 6.08 8.40
C LYS A 65 14.89 5.02 7.32
N ALA A 66 14.13 3.95 7.57
CA ALA A 66 13.90 2.90 6.60
C ALA A 66 13.19 3.46 5.36
N TRP A 67 12.18 4.32 5.55
CA TRP A 67 11.46 4.98 4.48
C TRP A 67 12.35 5.89 3.62
N GLU A 68 13.18 6.74 4.25
CA GLU A 68 14.12 7.61 3.54
C GLU A 68 15.16 6.83 2.72
N ASN A 69 15.47 5.59 3.13
CA ASN A 69 16.38 4.70 2.43
C ASN A 69 15.72 3.87 1.32
N ILE A 70 14.41 3.99 1.09
CA ILE A 70 13.74 3.36 -0.06
C ILE A 70 13.93 4.28 -1.27
N SER A 71 14.71 3.80 -2.24
CA SER A 71 14.92 4.50 -3.51
C SER A 71 13.61 4.55 -4.33
N VAL A 72 13.44 5.62 -5.11
CA VAL A 72 12.28 5.80 -6.01
C VAL A 72 12.18 4.66 -7.02
N GLU A 73 13.30 4.06 -7.43
CA GLU A 73 13.37 2.94 -8.36
C GLU A 73 12.66 1.69 -7.81
N VAL A 74 12.79 1.42 -6.51
CA VAL A 74 12.10 0.33 -5.82
C VAL A 74 10.59 0.57 -5.82
N LEU A 75 10.17 1.81 -5.53
CA LEU A 75 8.74 2.17 -5.57
C LEU A 75 8.16 2.03 -6.98
N ARG A 76 8.89 2.51 -8.00
CA ARG A 76 8.50 2.37 -9.41
C ARG A 76 8.37 0.92 -9.82
N LYS A 77 9.31 0.06 -9.44
CA LYS A 77 9.23 -1.38 -9.72
C LYS A 77 7.89 -1.98 -9.25
N TYR A 78 7.43 -1.65 -8.04
CA TYR A 78 6.13 -2.15 -7.57
C TYR A 78 4.94 -1.57 -8.32
N MET A 79 4.99 -0.27 -8.63
CA MET A 79 3.95 0.38 -9.43
C MET A 79 3.88 -0.20 -10.85
N ASP A 80 5.02 -0.46 -11.49
CA ASP A 80 5.09 -0.96 -12.87
C ASP A 80 4.55 -2.39 -12.99
N THR A 81 4.60 -3.19 -11.91
CA THR A 81 3.98 -4.54 -11.89
C THR A 81 2.46 -4.53 -11.73
N MET A 82 1.84 -3.36 -11.48
CA MET A 82 0.41 -3.28 -11.21
C MET A 82 -0.51 -3.74 -12.34
N PRO A 83 -0.28 -3.33 -13.60
CA PRO A 83 -1.11 -3.79 -14.71
C PRO A 83 -1.11 -5.32 -14.84
N GLU A 84 0.05 -5.96 -14.65
CA GLU A 84 0.21 -7.41 -14.71
C GLU A 84 -0.52 -8.11 -13.56
N ARG A 85 -0.40 -7.60 -12.34
CA ARG A 85 -1.11 -8.14 -11.17
C ARG A 85 -2.62 -8.02 -11.32
N CYS A 86 -3.11 -6.86 -11.76
CA CYS A 86 -4.53 -6.65 -12.04
C CYS A 86 -5.06 -7.57 -13.16
N ALA A 87 -4.24 -7.87 -14.17
CA ALA A 87 -4.58 -8.83 -15.22
C ALA A 87 -4.64 -10.27 -14.67
N ALA A 88 -3.73 -10.66 -13.78
CA ALA A 88 -3.68 -11.99 -13.19
C ALA A 88 -4.93 -12.33 -12.36
N VAL A 89 -5.52 -11.37 -11.66
CA VAL A 89 -6.75 -11.58 -10.87
C VAL A 89 -7.99 -11.82 -11.74
N LYS A 90 -8.01 -11.34 -12.98
CA LYS A 90 -9.09 -11.67 -13.94
C LYS A 90 -9.10 -13.16 -14.34
N GLY A 91 -8.04 -13.91 -14.03
CA GLY A 91 -7.89 -15.34 -14.37
C GLY A 91 -8.03 -16.34 -13.21
N GLY A 92 -8.17 -15.91 -11.95
CA GLY A 92 -8.25 -16.80 -10.78
C GLY A 92 -7.39 -16.36 -9.59
N HIS A 93 -7.16 -17.26 -8.62
CA HIS A 93 -6.33 -16.98 -7.44
C HIS A 93 -4.87 -16.72 -7.85
N THR A 94 -4.33 -15.59 -7.39
CA THR A 94 -2.96 -15.16 -7.68
C THR A 94 -1.96 -15.71 -6.67
N ARG A 95 -0.67 -15.71 -7.05
CA ARG A 95 0.46 -16.17 -6.21
C ARG A 95 0.94 -15.11 -5.21
N TYR A 96 0.37 -13.91 -5.29
CA TYR A 96 0.69 -12.76 -4.45
C TYR A 96 -0.15 -12.80 -3.18
#